data_AF-A0A2G6KBK8-F1
#
_entry.id   AF-A0A2G6KBK8-F1
#
_cell.length_a   1.000
_cell.length_b   1.000
_cell.length_c   1.000
_cell.angle_alpha   90.00
_cell.angle_beta   90.00
_cell.angle_gamma   90.00
#
_symmetry.space_group_name_H-M   'P 1'
#
loop_
_entity.id
_entity.type
_entity.pdbx_description
1 polymer ?
#
loop_
_entity_poly.entity_id
_entity_poly.type
_entity_poly.pdbx_seq_one_letter_code
_entity_poly.pdbx_strand_id
1 'polypeptide(L)' 'MKRSSILIVLFTLCAIFSGAQKSLAVPKLEVIGGTSFDFGIVNGNQTITHEFVLNNHGDSVLHILKAKGG' A
#
# COMPACT_ATOMS: atom_id res chain seq x y z
N MET A 1 -3.47 38.14 37.26
CA MET A 1 -2.85 36.80 37.17
C MET A 1 -3.74 35.70 36.55
N LYS A 2 -5.07 35.89 36.44
CA LYS A 2 -6.01 34.83 36.00
C LYS A 2 -6.05 34.56 34.47
N ARG A 3 -5.57 35.49 33.63
CA ARG A 3 -5.60 35.37 32.16
C ARG A 3 -4.46 34.50 31.59
N SER A 4 -3.36 34.38 32.33
CA SER A 4 -2.21 33.55 31.93
C SER A 4 -2.52 32.05 32.04
N SER A 5 -3.34 31.65 33.03
CA SER A 5 -3.74 30.25 33.23
C SER A 5 -4.60 29.67 32.10
N ILE A 6 -5.39 30.50 31.42
CA ILE A 6 -6.26 30.05 30.32
C ILE A 6 -5.40 29.69 29.08
N LEU A 7 -4.35 30.46 28.80
CA LEU A 7 -3.44 30.19 27.70
C LEU A 7 -2.61 28.92 27.93
N ILE A 8 -2.19 28.66 29.17
CA ILE A 8 -1.44 27.45 29.53
C ILE A 8 -2.31 26.20 29.37
N VAL A 9 -3.58 26.26 29.80
CA VAL A 9 -4.53 25.15 29.65
C VAL A 9 -4.88 24.89 28.17
N LEU A 10 -5.01 25.95 27.36
CA LEU A 10 -5.26 25.80 25.94
C LEU A 10 -4.06 25.20 25.19
N PHE A 11 -2.83 25.59 25.57
CA PHE A 11 -1.61 25.10 24.95
C PHE A 11 -1.34 23.62 25.30
N THR A 12 -1.63 23.20 26.54
CA THR A 12 -1.56 21.79 26.93
C THR A 12 -2.65 20.95 26.28
N LEU A 13 -3.85 21.49 26.03
CA LEU A 13 -4.93 20.77 25.34
C LEU A 13 -4.61 20.48 23.87
N CYS A 14 -3.92 21.40 23.18
CA CYS A 14 -3.49 21.18 21.79
C CYS A 14 -2.35 20.16 21.65
N ALA A 15 -1.45 20.06 22.63
CA ALA A 15 -0.32 19.13 22.57
C ALA A 15 -0.73 17.65 22.63
N ILE A 16 -1.90 17.33 23.18
CA ILE A 16 -2.40 15.95 23.33
C ILE A 16 -3.00 15.43 22.00
N PHE A 17 -3.43 16.32 21.10
CA PHE A 17 -4.03 15.94 19.82
C PHE A 17 -3.03 15.67 18.69
N SER A 18 -1.73 15.94 18.90
CA SER A 18 -0.67 15.70 17.90
C SER A 18 -0.20 14.24 17.85
N GLY A 19 -1.02 13.29 18.33
CA GLY A 19 -0.75 11.87 18.17
C GLY A 19 -0.73 11.53 16.67
N ALA A 20 0.46 11.54 16.08
CA ALA A 20 0.67 11.11 14.71
C ALA A 20 0.15 9.68 14.56
N GLN A 21 -1.01 9.54 13.90
CA GLN A 21 -1.55 8.23 13.53
C GLN A 21 -0.51 7.56 12.62
N LYS A 22 0.27 6.64 13.18
CA LYS A 22 1.11 5.76 12.38
C LYS A 22 0.18 4.97 11.45
N SER A 23 0.21 5.31 10.17
CA SER A 23 -0.38 4.47 9.13
C SER A 23 0.19 3.07 9.29
N LEU A 24 -0.67 2.06 9.30
CA LEU A 24 -0.23 0.67 9.25
C LEU A 24 0.62 0.49 7.98
N ALA A 25 1.81 -0.08 8.13
CA ALA A 25 2.63 -0.44 6.99
C ALA A 25 1.93 -1.61 6.27
N VAL A 26 1.46 -1.38 5.04
CA VAL A 26 0.71 -2.32 4.22
C VAL A 26 1.42 -2.46 2.87
N PRO A 27 1.54 -3.67 2.30
CA PRO A 27 2.21 -3.83 1.02
C PRO A 27 1.32 -3.22 -0.07
N LYS A 28 1.94 -2.52 -1.01
CA LYS A 28 1.23 -1.86 -2.11
C LYS A 28 1.82 -2.36 -3.41
N LEU A 29 1.01 -3.08 -4.18
CA LEU A 29 1.45 -3.76 -5.38
C LEU A 29 1.02 -3.00 -6.62
N GLU A 30 1.95 -2.90 -7.55
CA GLU A 30 1.74 -2.41 -8.90
C GLU A 30 2.22 -3.47 -9.89
N VAL A 31 1.41 -3.76 -10.91
CA VAL A 31 1.84 -4.60 -12.03
C VAL A 31 2.51 -3.71 -13.07
N ILE A 32 3.82 -3.83 -13.21
CA ILE A 32 4.57 -3.05 -14.20
C ILE A 32 4.16 -3.52 -15.59
N GLY A 33 3.65 -2.59 -16.40
CA GLY A 33 3.09 -2.89 -17.73
C GLY A 33 1.59 -3.12 -17.75
N GLY A 34 0.91 -3.07 -16.60
CA GLY A 34 -0.54 -3.16 -16.49
C GLY A 34 -1.07 -4.56 -16.16
N THR A 35 -2.37 -4.66 -15.93
CA THR A 35 -3.05 -5.89 -15.47
C THR A 35 -3.68 -6.70 -16.60
N SER A 36 -3.42 -6.32 -17.86
CA SER A 36 -4.05 -6.91 -19.03
C SER A 36 -3.02 -7.18 -20.10
N PHE A 37 -3.08 -8.38 -20.67
CA PHE A 37 -2.21 -8.82 -21.75
C PHE A 37 -3.03 -9.57 -22.80
N ASP A 38 -2.79 -9.26 -24.07
CA ASP A 38 -3.41 -9.96 -25.19
C ASP A 38 -2.43 -11.01 -25.73
N PHE A 39 -2.84 -12.28 -25.66
CA PHE A 39 -2.07 -13.40 -26.20
C PHE A 39 -2.21 -13.54 -27.72
N GLY A 40 -3.10 -12.77 -28.36
CA GLY A 40 -3.39 -12.84 -29.77
C GLY A 40 -4.05 -14.16 -30.16
N ILE A 41 -3.71 -14.65 -31.36
CA ILE A 41 -4.23 -15.92 -31.88
C ILE A 41 -3.43 -17.07 -31.26
N VAL A 42 -4.10 -17.91 -30.47
CA VAL A 42 -3.52 -19.13 -29.86
C VAL A 42 -3.98 -20.35 -30.63
N ASN A 43 -3.03 -21.17 -31.10
CA ASN A 43 -3.34 -22.41 -31.82
C ASN A 43 -3.48 -23.61 -30.87
N GLY A 44 -4.08 -24.70 -31.36
CA GLY A 44 -4.19 -25.94 -30.60
C GLY A 44 -2.83 -26.51 -30.19
N ASN A 45 -2.72 -27.03 -28.96
CA ASN A 45 -1.49 -27.56 -28.36
C ASN A 45 -0.33 -26.56 -28.25
N GLN A 46 -0.61 -25.25 -28.32
CA GLN A 46 0.39 -24.21 -28.13
C GLN A 46 0.45 -23.78 -26.67
N THR A 47 1.65 -23.79 -26.08
CA THR A 47 1.90 -23.15 -24.78
C THR A 47 2.46 -21.77 -25.02
N ILE A 48 1.83 -20.75 -24.42
CA ILE A 48 2.32 -19.37 -24.45
C ILE A 48 2.54 -18.92 -23.01
N THR A 49 3.68 -18.29 -22.76
CA THR A 49 4.05 -17.75 -21.46
C THR A 49 4.11 -16.24 -21.56
N HIS A 50 3.51 -15.55 -20.59
CA HIS A 50 3.65 -14.12 -20.41
C HIS A 50 4.26 -13.86 -19.03
N GLU A 51 5.36 -13.09 -19.00
CA GLU A 51 6.02 -12.69 -17.78
C GLU A 51 5.60 -11.26 -17.42
N PHE A 52 5.34 -11.04 -16.14
CA PHE A 52 5.02 -9.73 -15.59
C PHE A 52 5.79 -9.49 -14.30
N VAL A 53 5.94 -8.22 -13.93
CA VAL A 53 6.67 -7.81 -12.73
C VAL A 53 5.71 -7.16 -11.75
N LEU A 54 5.73 -7.64 -10.50
CA LEU A 54 5.06 -6.99 -9.38
C LEU A 54 6.06 -6.11 -8.64
N ASN A 55 5.76 -4.83 -8.51
CA ASN A 55 6.53 -3.89 -7.70
C ASN A 55 5.80 -3.65 -6.37
N ASN A 56 6.48 -3.92 -5.25
CA ASN A 56 5.98 -3.53 -3.93
C ASN A 56 6.57 -2.18 -3.55
N HIS A 57 5.78 -1.12 -3.68
CA HIS A 57 6.16 0.25 -3.30
C HIS A 57 5.54 0.67 -1.96
N GLY A 58 5.04 -0.28 -1.17
CA GLY A 58 4.54 -0.06 0.19
C GLY A 58 5.64 -0.20 1.24
N ASP A 59 5.36 0.28 2.46
CA ASP A 59 6.35 0.33 3.55
C ASP A 59 6.46 -0.99 4.34
N SER A 60 5.83 -2.07 3.88
CA SER A 60 5.91 -3.39 4.51
C SER A 60 6.32 -4.47 3.53
N VAL A 61 6.93 -5.52 4.07
CA VAL A 61 7.35 -6.72 3.32
C VAL A 61 6.13 -7.43 2.70
N LEU A 62 6.28 -7.83 1.44
CA LEU A 62 5.30 -8.67 0.75
C LEU A 62 5.62 -10.16 1.01
N HIS A 63 4.62 -10.93 1.42
CA HIS A 63 4.68 -12.39 1.48
C HIS A 63 3.75 -12.99 0.42
N ILE A 64 4.33 -13.64 -0.58
CA ILE A 64 3.56 -14.32 -1.63
C ILE A 64 3.24 -15.74 -1.19
N LEU A 65 1.96 -16.07 -1.10
CA LEU A 65 1.49 -17.44 -0.85
C LEU A 65 1.28 -18.16 -2.19
N LYS A 66 1.24 -19.51 -2.15
CA LYS A 66 1.01 -20.34 -3.34
C LYS A 66 -0.27 -19.89 -4.05
N ALA A 67 -0.14 -19.46 -5.31
CA ALA A 67 -1.27 -19.13 -6.15
C ALA A 67 -2.01 -20.41 -6.56
N LYS A 68 -3.35 -20.35 -6.56
CA LYS A 68 -4.18 -21.37 -7.20
C LYS A 68 -4.22 -21.05 -8.71
N GLY A 69 -3.64 -21.94 -9.52
CA GLY A 69 -3.84 -21.88 -10.98
C GLY A 69 -5.30 -22.15 -11.32
N GLY A 70 -5.82 -21.42 -12.30
CA GLY A 70 -7.16 -21.63 -12.88
C GLY A 70 -7.24 -22.91 -13.69
#